data_AF-A0AAD9DJU3-F1
#
_entry.id   AF-A0AAD9DJU3-F1
#
_cell.length_a   1.000
_cell.length_b   1.000
_cell.length_c   1.000
_cell.angle_alpha   90.00
_cell.angle_beta   90.00
_cell.angle_gamma   90.00
#
_symmetry.space_group_name_H-M   'P 1'
#
loop_
_entity.id
_entity.type
_entity.pdbx_description
1 polymer ?
#
loop_
_entity_poly.entity_id
_entity_poly.type
_entity_poly.pdbx_seq_one_letter_code
_entity_poly.pdbx_strand_id
1 'polypeptide(L)'
;MKKEEMARVNLLVERAMAADPRLSREKKREKLEKERQAEAKRKAEEETAEAERVAKEKQDAENAKKKTEEDAKKKNAKQLKEQQKKQLRKAKQQFRKLTMAAYQAASPNDSSDSDGVWDDMEKMNDDVELLCEKLSALELDSLSEALGGPNGLAEVREVAIETAAGSERQSLLAIEARNRARKEDADKQKEAKLAKTSAPWTKDELAALSKAIKKYPAGGAARWDAIASFINNLCKQEEPRTKEECIEKYNLIASAPAAKDTTAAPADDKAWTEKEDTLLQDMLRKYPASMEKNERWKSIAEGVPGRSKKECVERFKAIREAVRGKTKEMW
;
A
#
# COMPACT_ATOMS: atom_id res chain seq x y z
N MET A 1 7.14 -74.65 -51.32
CA MET A 1 5.84 -75.28 -51.01
C MET A 1 4.74 -74.52 -51.74
N LYS A 2 3.78 -75.23 -52.33
CA LYS A 2 2.65 -74.58 -53.00
C LYS A 2 1.74 -73.96 -51.94
N LYS A 3 1.14 -72.80 -52.24
CA LYS A 3 0.32 -72.00 -51.31
C LYS A 3 -0.79 -72.83 -50.62
N GLU A 4 -1.32 -73.83 -51.32
CA GLU A 4 -2.34 -74.77 -50.84
C GLU A 4 -1.83 -75.76 -49.80
N GLU A 5 -0.60 -76.26 -49.94
CA GLU A 5 0.01 -77.18 -48.97
C GLU A 5 0.29 -76.44 -47.66
N MET A 6 0.78 -75.21 -47.75
CA MET A 6 1.03 -74.38 -46.59
C MET A 6 -0.29 -74.03 -45.85
N ALA A 7 -1.37 -73.78 -46.59
CA ALA A 7 -2.70 -73.60 -46.01
C ALA A 7 -3.20 -74.87 -45.29
N ARG A 8 -3.00 -76.07 -45.86
CA ARG A 8 -3.36 -77.34 -45.19
C ARG A 8 -2.55 -77.59 -43.93
N VAL A 9 -1.24 -77.35 -43.98
CA VAL A 9 -0.35 -77.50 -42.82
C VAL A 9 -0.79 -76.54 -41.71
N ASN A 10 -1.06 -75.27 -42.03
CA ASN A 10 -1.56 -74.31 -41.06
C ASN A 10 -2.90 -74.73 -40.44
N LEU A 11 -3.84 -75.23 -41.25
CA LEU A 11 -5.14 -75.71 -40.76
C LEU A 11 -4.99 -76.92 -39.80
N LEU A 12 -4.05 -77.83 -40.11
CA LEU A 12 -3.76 -78.99 -39.26
C LEU A 12 -3.18 -78.56 -37.90
N VAL A 13 -2.27 -77.58 -37.93
CA VAL A 13 -1.64 -77.00 -36.74
C VAL A 13 -2.68 -76.25 -35.89
N GLU A 14 -3.58 -75.47 -36.50
CA GLU A 14 -4.68 -74.80 -35.80
C GLU A 14 -5.63 -75.80 -35.13
N ARG A 15 -5.99 -76.90 -35.82
CA ARG A 15 -6.83 -77.97 -35.26
C ARG A 15 -6.14 -78.68 -34.09
N ALA A 16 -4.86 -78.97 -34.20
CA ALA A 16 -4.09 -79.60 -33.13
C ALA A 16 -3.99 -78.68 -31.90
N MET A 17 -3.73 -77.38 -32.10
CA MET A 17 -3.73 -76.39 -31.01
C MET A 17 -5.11 -76.17 -30.39
N ALA A 18 -6.19 -76.32 -31.15
CA ALA A 18 -7.55 -76.24 -30.64
C ALA A 18 -7.94 -77.47 -29.80
N ALA A 19 -7.38 -78.65 -30.11
CA ALA A 19 -7.66 -79.89 -29.40
C ALA A 19 -6.81 -80.09 -28.12
N ASP A 20 -5.70 -79.35 -27.93
CA ASP A 20 -4.87 -79.48 -26.71
C ASP A 20 -5.61 -78.92 -25.48
N PRO A 21 -5.90 -79.75 -24.46
CA PRO A 21 -6.61 -79.32 -23.25
C PRO A 21 -5.88 -78.24 -22.44
N ARG A 22 -4.55 -78.15 -22.51
CA ARG A 22 -3.75 -77.13 -21.79
C ARG A 22 -3.94 -75.76 -22.41
N LEU A 23 -3.85 -75.64 -23.74
CA LEU A 23 -4.12 -74.40 -24.48
C LEU A 23 -5.58 -73.96 -24.30
N SER A 24 -6.53 -74.89 -24.25
CA SER A 24 -7.94 -74.58 -23.97
C SER A 24 -8.16 -74.03 -22.54
N ARG A 25 -7.51 -74.63 -21.52
CA ARG A 25 -7.56 -74.13 -20.13
C ARG A 25 -6.93 -72.75 -19.99
N GLU A 26 -5.81 -72.50 -20.66
CA GLU A 26 -5.12 -71.22 -20.64
C GLU A 26 -5.95 -70.12 -21.30
N LYS A 27 -6.52 -70.35 -22.48
CA LYS A 27 -7.46 -69.42 -23.13
C LYS A 27 -8.69 -69.12 -22.26
N LYS A 28 -9.23 -70.11 -21.55
CA LYS A 28 -10.33 -69.91 -20.59
C LYS A 28 -9.90 -69.06 -19.39
N ARG A 29 -8.70 -69.28 -18.85
CA ARG A 29 -8.14 -68.50 -17.74
C ARG A 29 -7.90 -67.05 -18.14
N GLU A 30 -7.32 -66.82 -19.31
CA GLU A 30 -7.10 -65.48 -19.88
C GLU A 30 -8.42 -64.75 -20.15
N LYS A 31 -9.43 -65.45 -20.69
CA LYS A 31 -10.78 -64.87 -20.87
C LYS A 31 -11.42 -64.49 -19.54
N LEU A 32 -11.37 -65.36 -18.54
CA LEU A 32 -11.91 -65.09 -17.20
C LEU A 32 -11.18 -63.93 -16.51
N GLU A 33 -9.85 -63.87 -16.65
CA GLU A 33 -9.05 -62.79 -16.09
C GLU A 33 -9.35 -61.45 -16.76
N LYS A 34 -9.49 -61.44 -18.09
CA LYS A 34 -9.90 -60.25 -18.85
C LYS A 34 -11.31 -59.79 -18.48
N GLU A 35 -12.24 -60.73 -18.26
CA GLU A 35 -13.60 -60.43 -17.81
C GLU A 35 -13.60 -59.87 -16.38
N ARG A 36 -12.81 -60.45 -15.47
CA ARG A 36 -12.64 -59.94 -14.09
C ARG A 36 -12.00 -58.55 -14.06
N GLN A 37 -11.00 -58.30 -14.91
CA GLN A 37 -10.38 -56.97 -15.06
C GLN A 37 -11.34 -55.95 -15.65
N ALA A 38 -12.15 -56.34 -16.65
CA ALA A 38 -13.18 -55.47 -17.23
C ALA A 38 -14.28 -55.13 -16.22
N GLU A 39 -14.73 -56.10 -15.42
CA GLU A 39 -15.72 -55.89 -14.35
C GLU A 39 -15.16 -55.01 -13.23
N ALA A 40 -13.91 -55.24 -12.79
CA ALA A 40 -13.24 -54.41 -11.79
C ALA A 40 -13.05 -52.97 -12.29
N LYS A 41 -12.67 -52.78 -13.56
CA LYS A 41 -12.57 -51.45 -14.17
C LYS A 41 -13.94 -50.76 -14.23
N ARG A 42 -15.00 -51.47 -14.63
CA ARG A 42 -16.35 -50.90 -14.68
C ARG A 42 -16.86 -50.50 -13.30
N LYS A 43 -16.64 -51.33 -12.28
CA LYS A 43 -16.99 -51.03 -10.88
C LYS A 43 -16.20 -49.83 -10.34
N ALA A 44 -14.90 -49.75 -10.61
CA ALA A 44 -14.08 -48.61 -10.22
C ALA A 44 -14.55 -47.31 -10.91
N GLU A 45 -14.88 -47.37 -12.20
CA GLU A 45 -15.40 -46.22 -12.95
C GLU A 45 -16.77 -45.77 -12.41
N GLU A 46 -17.67 -46.71 -12.11
CA GLU A 46 -18.97 -46.45 -11.48
C GLU A 46 -18.83 -45.83 -10.08
N GLU A 47 -17.93 -46.35 -9.23
CA GLU A 47 -17.64 -45.81 -7.90
C GLU A 47 -17.05 -44.40 -7.98
N THR A 48 -16.15 -44.12 -8.93
CA THR A 48 -15.61 -42.77 -9.14
C THR A 48 -16.69 -41.79 -9.62
N ALA A 49 -17.57 -42.23 -10.53
CA ALA A 49 -18.67 -41.41 -11.02
C ALA A 49 -19.72 -41.14 -9.93
N GLU A 50 -20.02 -42.13 -9.07
CA GLU A 50 -20.90 -41.95 -7.92
C GLU A 50 -20.30 -41.01 -6.88
N ALA A 51 -19.01 -41.17 -6.56
CA ALA A 51 -18.29 -40.28 -5.64
C ALA A 51 -18.27 -38.82 -6.15
N GLU A 52 -18.06 -38.61 -7.45
CA GLU A 52 -18.12 -37.28 -8.07
C GLU A 52 -19.53 -36.67 -8.00
N ARG A 53 -20.57 -37.46 -8.27
CA ARG A 53 -21.96 -37.01 -8.15
C ARG A 53 -22.32 -36.61 -6.73
N VAL A 54 -21.94 -37.43 -5.73
CA VAL A 54 -22.17 -37.14 -4.31
C VAL A 54 -21.39 -35.90 -3.87
N ALA A 55 -20.14 -35.74 -4.33
CA ALA A 55 -19.33 -34.55 -4.03
C ALA A 55 -19.97 -33.27 -4.61
N LYS A 56 -20.44 -33.33 -5.86
CA LYS A 56 -21.11 -32.20 -6.51
C LYS A 56 -22.43 -31.85 -5.83
N GLU A 57 -23.26 -32.82 -5.47
CA GLU A 57 -24.50 -32.58 -4.76
C GLU A 57 -24.26 -31.96 -3.36
N LYS A 58 -23.23 -32.42 -2.64
CA LYS A 58 -22.82 -31.80 -1.37
C LYS A 58 -22.37 -30.36 -1.55
N GLN A 59 -21.57 -30.08 -2.59
CA GLN A 59 -21.10 -28.74 -2.90
C GLN A 59 -22.25 -27.81 -3.30
N ASP A 60 -23.19 -28.29 -4.12
CA ASP A 60 -24.38 -27.54 -4.52
C ASP A 60 -25.30 -27.28 -3.33
N ALA A 61 -25.48 -28.26 -2.43
CA ALA A 61 -26.23 -28.09 -1.18
C ALA A 61 -25.55 -27.11 -0.21
N GLU A 62 -24.23 -27.14 -0.09
CA GLU A 62 -23.47 -26.18 0.73
C GLU A 62 -23.56 -24.76 0.16
N ASN A 63 -23.41 -24.60 -1.16
CA ASN A 63 -23.56 -23.31 -1.84
C ASN A 63 -24.99 -22.77 -1.70
N ALA A 64 -26.00 -23.62 -1.81
CA ALA A 64 -27.40 -23.25 -1.59
C ALA A 64 -27.63 -22.77 -0.15
N LYS A 65 -27.08 -23.49 0.86
CA LYS A 65 -27.15 -23.07 2.27
C LYS A 65 -26.42 -21.76 2.53
N LYS A 66 -25.21 -21.58 1.99
CA LYS A 66 -24.46 -20.31 2.12
C LYS A 66 -25.23 -19.15 1.51
N LYS A 67 -25.85 -19.36 0.34
CA LYS A 67 -26.66 -18.33 -0.33
C LYS A 67 -27.89 -17.95 0.51
N THR A 68 -28.62 -18.92 1.06
CA THR A 68 -29.80 -18.63 1.89
C THR A 68 -29.41 -17.94 3.20
N GLU A 69 -28.30 -18.33 3.83
CA GLU A 69 -27.76 -17.65 5.01
C GLU A 69 -27.30 -16.22 4.71
N GLU A 70 -26.64 -15.99 3.58
CA GLU A 70 -26.19 -14.66 3.17
C GLU A 70 -27.39 -13.74 2.88
N ASP A 71 -28.40 -14.25 2.16
CA ASP A 71 -29.63 -13.51 1.87
C ASP A 71 -30.42 -13.22 3.15
N ALA A 72 -30.48 -14.16 4.10
CA ALA A 72 -31.09 -13.95 5.41
C ALA A 72 -30.33 -12.90 6.24
N LYS A 73 -28.99 -12.95 6.26
CA LYS A 73 -28.14 -11.94 6.92
C LYS A 73 -28.33 -10.56 6.30
N LYS A 74 -28.36 -10.45 4.98
CA LYS A 74 -28.63 -9.18 4.27
C LYS A 74 -30.02 -8.64 4.59
N LYS A 75 -31.05 -9.50 4.62
CA LYS A 75 -32.42 -9.11 4.97
C LYS A 75 -32.50 -8.64 6.42
N ASN A 76 -31.92 -9.37 7.36
CA ASN A 76 -31.89 -8.99 8.78
C ASN A 76 -31.13 -7.67 9.00
N ALA A 77 -29.97 -7.49 8.35
CA ALA A 77 -29.20 -6.25 8.41
C ALA A 77 -29.97 -5.06 7.82
N LYS A 78 -30.70 -5.26 6.71
CA LYS A 78 -31.57 -4.23 6.13
C LYS A 78 -32.71 -3.86 7.07
N GLN A 79 -33.39 -4.85 7.65
CA GLN A 79 -34.46 -4.64 8.63
C GLN A 79 -33.96 -3.89 9.87
N LEU A 80 -32.80 -4.27 10.41
CA LEU A 80 -32.20 -3.59 11.57
C LEU A 80 -31.86 -2.12 11.25
N LYS A 81 -31.26 -1.83 10.09
CA LYS A 81 -30.99 -0.45 9.65
C LYS A 81 -32.28 0.36 9.48
N GLU A 82 -33.33 -0.24 8.96
CA GLU A 82 -34.63 0.42 8.79
C GLU A 82 -35.30 0.70 10.15
N GLN A 83 -35.23 -0.25 11.08
CA GLN A 83 -35.67 -0.06 12.47
C GLN A 83 -34.88 1.04 13.18
N GLN A 84 -33.55 1.05 13.08
CA GLN A 84 -32.69 2.10 13.65
C GLN A 84 -33.03 3.48 13.07
N LYS A 85 -33.23 3.59 11.75
CA LYS A 85 -33.67 4.85 11.12
C LYS A 85 -35.04 5.29 11.62
N LYS A 86 -35.98 4.36 11.83
CA LYS A 86 -37.31 4.66 12.36
C LYS A 86 -37.24 5.12 13.81
N GLN A 87 -36.44 4.46 14.66
CA GLN A 87 -36.20 4.87 16.04
C GLN A 87 -35.58 6.26 16.09
N LEU A 88 -34.53 6.50 15.30
CA LEU A 88 -33.88 7.82 15.24
C LEU A 88 -34.83 8.93 14.78
N ARG A 89 -35.70 8.67 13.78
CA ARG A 89 -36.72 9.64 13.36
C ARG A 89 -37.70 9.98 14.48
N LYS A 90 -38.14 8.98 15.26
CA LYS A 90 -39.04 9.17 16.39
C LYS A 90 -38.36 9.93 17.52
N ALA A 91 -37.14 9.55 17.91
CA ALA A 91 -36.35 10.23 18.93
C ALA A 91 -36.17 11.72 18.58
N LYS A 92 -35.75 12.03 17.34
CA LYS A 92 -35.65 13.42 16.85
C LYS A 92 -36.97 14.19 16.92
N GLN A 93 -38.09 13.55 16.56
CA GLN A 93 -39.41 14.19 16.62
C GLN A 93 -39.85 14.46 18.05
N GLN A 94 -39.62 13.51 18.96
CA GLN A 94 -39.94 13.66 20.37
C GLN A 94 -39.07 14.72 21.02
N PHE A 95 -37.75 14.68 20.79
CA PHE A 95 -36.80 15.67 21.30
C PHE A 95 -37.19 17.10 20.90
N ARG A 96 -37.35 17.37 19.59
CA ARG A 96 -37.80 18.70 19.11
C ARG A 96 -39.07 19.19 19.78
N LYS A 97 -40.07 18.30 19.89
CA LYS A 97 -41.35 18.63 20.50
C LYS A 97 -41.19 19.00 21.98
N LEU A 98 -40.41 18.22 22.72
CA LEU A 98 -40.22 18.42 24.16
C LEU A 98 -39.37 19.65 24.44
N THR A 99 -38.26 19.87 23.71
CA THR A 99 -37.41 21.05 23.89
C THR A 99 -38.18 22.32 23.58
N MET A 100 -38.96 22.35 22.48
CA MET A 100 -39.80 23.50 22.14
C MET A 100 -40.87 23.78 23.21
N ALA A 101 -41.53 22.74 23.72
CA ALA A 101 -42.53 22.89 24.77
C ALA A 101 -41.91 23.39 26.09
N ALA A 102 -40.74 22.87 26.47
CA ALA A 102 -40.02 23.31 27.66
C ALA A 102 -39.53 24.77 27.51
N TYR A 103 -39.02 25.15 26.35
CA TYR A 103 -38.61 26.52 26.04
C TYR A 103 -39.79 27.51 26.12
N GLN A 104 -40.92 27.16 25.51
CA GLN A 104 -42.14 27.97 25.57
C GLN A 104 -42.70 28.10 27.00
N ALA A 105 -42.61 27.03 27.80
CA ALA A 105 -43.01 27.07 29.21
C ALA A 105 -42.06 27.92 30.07
N ALA A 106 -40.77 27.95 29.75
CA ALA A 106 -39.76 28.75 30.43
C ALA A 106 -39.76 30.23 30.00
N SER A 107 -40.35 30.56 28.85
CA SER A 107 -40.47 31.93 28.34
C SER A 107 -41.93 32.39 28.20
N PRO A 108 -42.70 32.49 29.30
CA PRO A 108 -44.07 32.96 29.25
C PRO A 108 -44.10 34.49 29.27
N ASN A 109 -44.02 35.09 28.07
CA ASN A 109 -44.37 36.49 27.77
C ASN A 109 -43.36 37.58 28.21
N ASP A 110 -42.69 38.17 27.21
CA ASP A 110 -42.11 39.52 27.15
C ASP A 110 -41.69 40.18 28.48
N SER A 111 -40.51 39.82 28.96
CA SER A 111 -39.72 40.71 29.82
C SER A 111 -38.32 40.79 29.23
N SER A 112 -37.95 42.00 28.80
CA SER A 112 -36.67 42.38 28.19
C SER A 112 -35.42 42.10 29.04
N ASP A 113 -35.55 41.40 30.17
CA ASP A 113 -34.51 41.07 31.15
C ASP A 113 -34.58 39.59 31.61
N SER A 114 -35.13 38.69 30.79
CA SER A 114 -35.10 37.26 31.10
C SER A 114 -33.72 36.68 30.80
N ASP A 115 -33.01 36.23 31.84
CA ASP A 115 -31.77 35.42 31.80
C ASP A 115 -32.07 34.01 31.27
N GLY A 116 -32.57 33.96 30.03
CA GLY A 116 -32.98 32.75 29.33
C GLY A 116 -31.77 31.91 28.94
N VAL A 117 -31.95 30.59 28.89
CA VAL A 117 -30.89 29.66 28.50
C VAL A 117 -30.35 29.95 27.10
N TRP A 118 -31.21 30.40 26.19
CA TRP A 118 -30.84 30.89 24.86
C TRP A 118 -31.25 32.35 24.68
N ASP A 119 -30.44 33.08 23.92
CA ASP A 119 -30.69 34.48 23.57
C ASP A 119 -31.97 34.63 22.72
N ASP A 120 -32.24 33.67 21.85
CA ASP A 120 -33.43 33.63 21.01
C ASP A 120 -33.83 32.19 20.62
N MET A 121 -35.00 32.08 19.97
CA MET A 121 -35.54 30.80 19.50
C MET A 121 -34.75 30.23 18.31
N GLU A 122 -34.03 31.05 17.54
CA GLU A 122 -33.24 30.61 16.40
C GLU A 122 -32.03 29.82 16.89
N LYS A 123 -31.29 30.33 17.89
CA LYS A 123 -30.18 29.65 18.54
C LYS A 123 -30.57 28.34 19.20
N MET A 124 -31.72 28.30 19.88
CA MET A 124 -32.24 27.05 20.42
C MET A 124 -32.50 26.03 19.31
N ASN A 125 -33.09 26.46 18.18
CA ASN A 125 -33.39 25.56 17.06
C ASN A 125 -32.11 25.07 16.38
N ASP A 126 -31.12 25.92 16.20
CA ASP A 126 -29.80 25.55 15.66
C ASP A 126 -29.14 24.45 16.52
N ASP A 127 -29.14 24.62 17.85
CA ASP A 127 -28.60 23.63 18.78
C ASP A 127 -29.39 22.32 18.73
N VAL A 128 -30.73 22.39 18.70
CA VAL A 128 -31.59 21.21 18.60
C VAL A 128 -31.37 20.45 17.29
N GLU A 129 -31.18 21.15 16.17
CA GLU A 129 -30.88 20.53 14.88
C GLU A 129 -29.47 19.94 14.82
N LEU A 130 -28.48 20.62 15.40
CA LEU A 130 -27.12 20.10 15.55
C LEU A 130 -27.14 18.78 16.33
N LEU A 131 -27.82 18.75 17.48
CA LEU A 131 -27.97 17.55 18.29
C LEU A 131 -28.74 16.46 17.55
N CYS A 132 -29.82 16.81 16.84
CA CYS A 132 -30.51 15.86 15.98
C CYS A 132 -29.59 15.30 14.89
N GLU A 133 -28.68 16.08 14.32
CA GLU A 133 -27.76 15.56 13.29
C GLU A 133 -26.73 14.60 13.88
N LYS A 134 -26.16 14.93 15.04
CA LYS A 134 -24.97 14.27 15.59
C LYS A 134 -25.25 13.15 16.59
N LEU A 135 -26.33 13.22 17.36
CA LEU A 135 -26.64 12.24 18.39
C LEU A 135 -27.39 11.02 17.85
N SER A 136 -27.18 9.87 18.52
CA SER A 136 -27.92 8.64 18.30
C SER A 136 -29.33 8.69 18.90
N ALA A 137 -30.16 7.70 18.56
CA ALA A 137 -31.52 7.62 19.08
C ALA A 137 -31.55 7.52 20.63
N LEU A 138 -30.62 6.74 21.21
CA LEU A 138 -30.55 6.55 22.67
C LEU A 138 -30.12 7.83 23.40
N GLU A 139 -29.16 8.56 22.85
CA GLU A 139 -28.70 9.83 23.43
C GLU A 139 -29.78 10.90 23.36
N LEU A 140 -30.51 10.99 22.24
CA LEU A 140 -31.65 11.91 22.09
C LEU A 140 -32.81 11.56 23.02
N ASP A 141 -33.11 10.27 23.21
CA ASP A 141 -34.15 9.83 24.14
C ASP A 141 -33.74 10.14 25.59
N SER A 142 -32.48 9.89 25.97
CA SER A 142 -31.95 10.24 27.30
C SER A 142 -32.02 11.75 27.55
N LEU A 143 -31.65 12.56 26.57
CA LEU A 143 -31.70 14.01 26.68
C LEU A 143 -33.15 14.53 26.71
N SER A 144 -34.06 13.84 26.02
CA SER A 144 -35.50 14.10 26.08
C SER A 144 -36.10 13.81 27.46
N GLU A 145 -35.59 12.80 28.17
CA GLU A 145 -35.98 12.49 29.54
C GLU A 145 -35.43 13.53 30.53
N ALA A 146 -34.19 13.95 30.35
CA ALA A 146 -33.52 14.98 31.17
C ALA A 146 -34.23 16.35 31.11
N LEU A 147 -34.92 16.66 30.01
CA LEU A 147 -35.77 17.85 29.88
C LEU A 147 -36.87 17.96 30.96
N GLY A 148 -37.27 16.85 31.59
CA GLY A 148 -38.23 16.85 32.70
C GLY A 148 -37.65 17.29 34.04
N GLY A 149 -36.32 17.48 34.13
CA GLY A 149 -35.63 17.92 35.33
C GLY A 149 -35.58 19.45 35.49
N PRO A 150 -35.17 19.96 36.67
CA PRO A 150 -35.16 21.39 36.99
C PRO A 150 -34.23 22.23 36.10
N ASN A 151 -33.21 21.60 35.47
CA ASN A 151 -32.21 22.27 34.62
C ASN A 151 -32.17 21.70 33.19
N GLY A 152 -33.20 21.00 32.74
CA GLY A 152 -33.15 20.23 31.50
C GLY A 152 -32.81 21.05 30.25
N LEU A 153 -33.27 22.31 30.16
CA LEU A 153 -32.91 23.21 29.05
C LEU A 153 -31.43 23.60 29.06
N ALA A 154 -30.85 23.85 30.24
CA ALA A 154 -29.43 24.19 30.37
C ALA A 154 -28.53 23.01 29.97
N GLU A 155 -28.92 21.79 30.36
CA GLU A 155 -28.22 20.56 29.99
C GLU A 155 -28.25 20.31 28.47
N VAL A 156 -29.39 20.56 27.81
CA VAL A 156 -29.49 20.51 26.34
C VAL A 156 -28.52 21.48 25.69
N ARG A 157 -28.42 22.71 26.18
CA ARG A 157 -27.50 23.71 25.64
C ARG A 157 -26.04 23.33 25.85
N GLU A 158 -25.69 22.80 27.02
CA GLU A 158 -24.33 22.35 27.31
C GLU A 158 -23.88 21.23 26.36
N VAL A 159 -24.74 20.22 26.17
CA VAL A 159 -24.48 19.12 25.23
C VAL A 159 -24.34 19.63 23.79
N ALA A 160 -25.11 20.66 23.38
CA ALA A 160 -24.98 21.29 22.07
C ALA A 160 -23.62 21.99 21.89
N ILE A 161 -23.16 22.73 22.90
CA ILE A 161 -21.85 23.41 22.90
C ILE A 161 -20.71 22.38 22.77
N GLU A 162 -20.76 21.30 23.56
CA GLU A 162 -19.74 20.24 23.48
C GLU A 162 -19.75 19.54 22.11
N THR A 163 -20.92 19.27 21.56
CA THR A 163 -21.10 18.65 20.25
C THR A 163 -20.56 19.55 19.12
N ALA A 164 -20.77 20.87 19.22
CA ALA A 164 -20.24 21.85 18.29
C ALA A 164 -18.70 21.91 18.34
N ALA A 165 -18.14 22.02 19.55
CA ALA A 165 -16.69 22.05 19.77
C ALA A 165 -16.00 20.76 19.27
N GLY A 166 -16.62 19.61 19.50
CA GLY A 166 -16.15 18.32 18.98
C GLY A 166 -16.15 18.27 17.44
N SER A 167 -17.20 18.79 16.80
CA SER A 167 -17.34 18.83 15.34
C SER A 167 -16.30 19.76 14.69
N GLU A 168 -16.05 20.92 15.29
CA GLU A 168 -15.02 21.86 14.83
C GLU A 168 -13.62 21.24 14.91
N ARG A 169 -13.31 20.55 16.02
CA ARG A 169 -12.04 19.83 16.18
C ARG A 169 -11.84 18.76 15.12
N GLN A 170 -12.88 17.99 14.79
CA GLN A 170 -12.80 16.97 13.73
C GLN A 170 -12.58 17.60 12.34
N SER A 171 -13.24 18.72 12.05
CA SER A 171 -13.07 19.47 10.80
C SER A 171 -11.63 19.96 10.62
N LEU A 172 -11.05 20.53 11.68
CA LEU A 172 -9.65 20.99 11.68
C LEU A 172 -8.68 19.84 11.41
N LEU A 173 -8.84 18.70 12.09
CA LEU A 173 -8.01 17.51 11.84
C LEU A 173 -8.14 17.00 10.40
N ALA A 174 -9.34 17.04 9.81
CA ALA A 174 -9.55 16.66 8.42
C ALA A 174 -8.86 17.63 7.44
N ILE A 175 -8.90 18.94 7.72
CA ILE A 175 -8.21 19.95 6.92
C ILE A 175 -6.69 19.77 7.00
N GLU A 176 -6.16 19.55 8.20
CA GLU A 176 -4.73 19.27 8.41
C GLU A 176 -4.28 18.00 7.68
N ALA A 177 -5.05 16.91 7.78
CA ALA A 177 -4.78 15.67 7.07
C ALA A 177 -4.77 15.88 5.55
N ARG A 178 -5.75 16.62 5.01
CA ARG A 178 -5.81 16.97 3.58
C ARG A 178 -4.61 17.82 3.15
N ASN A 179 -4.22 18.79 3.96
CA ASN A 179 -3.07 19.65 3.67
C ASN A 179 -1.76 18.86 3.73
N ARG A 180 -1.63 17.94 4.68
CA ARG A 180 -0.49 17.03 4.78
C ARG A 180 -0.40 16.12 3.55
N ALA A 181 -1.50 15.49 3.16
CA ALA A 181 -1.55 14.65 1.95
C ALA A 181 -1.14 15.45 0.69
N ARG A 182 -1.67 16.67 0.52
CA ARG A 182 -1.26 17.56 -0.59
C ARG A 182 0.23 17.89 -0.58
N LYS A 183 0.79 18.12 0.61
CA LYS A 183 2.23 18.40 0.75
C LYS A 183 3.07 17.15 0.43
N GLU A 184 2.69 16.00 0.94
CA GLU A 184 3.36 14.72 0.64
C GLU A 184 3.30 14.39 -0.86
N ASP A 185 2.17 14.62 -1.52
CA ASP A 185 2.05 14.44 -2.97
C ASP A 185 2.93 15.43 -3.75
N ALA A 186 2.98 16.69 -3.32
CA ALA A 186 3.86 17.69 -3.93
C ALA A 186 5.35 17.35 -3.73
N ASP A 187 5.73 16.85 -2.56
CA ASP A 187 7.10 16.44 -2.25
C ASP A 187 7.47 15.16 -3.02
N LYS A 188 6.58 14.17 -3.11
CA LYS A 188 6.76 12.99 -3.99
C LYS A 188 6.89 13.37 -5.45
N GLN A 189 6.11 14.33 -5.94
CA GLN A 189 6.25 14.82 -7.31
C GLN A 189 7.58 15.55 -7.54
N LYS A 190 8.06 16.31 -6.56
CA LYS A 190 9.38 16.95 -6.62
C LYS A 190 10.51 15.91 -6.58
N GLU A 191 10.40 14.91 -5.71
CA GLU A 191 11.38 13.83 -5.59
C GLU A 191 11.41 12.97 -6.85
N ALA A 192 10.25 12.62 -7.42
CA ALA A 192 10.17 11.92 -8.70
C ALA A 192 10.78 12.75 -9.85
N LYS A 193 10.53 14.07 -9.89
CA LYS A 193 11.18 14.96 -10.87
C LYS A 193 12.69 15.03 -10.66
N LEU A 194 13.15 15.14 -9.41
CA LEU A 194 14.58 15.20 -9.08
C LEU A 194 15.28 13.87 -9.41
N ALA A 195 14.67 12.75 -9.06
CA ALA A 195 15.16 11.40 -9.36
C ALA A 195 15.29 11.18 -10.87
N LYS A 196 14.31 11.66 -11.65
CA LYS A 196 14.35 11.63 -13.12
C LYS A 196 15.51 12.46 -13.68
N THR A 197 15.72 13.68 -13.18
CA THR A 197 16.85 14.53 -13.61
C THR A 197 18.21 14.01 -13.15
N SER A 198 18.27 13.24 -12.05
CA SER A 198 19.51 12.65 -11.53
C SER A 198 19.82 11.26 -12.10
N ALA A 199 19.02 10.76 -13.05
CA ALA A 199 19.22 9.41 -13.57
C ALA A 199 20.64 9.25 -14.17
N PRO A 200 21.42 8.26 -13.70
CA PRO A 200 22.84 8.16 -14.03
C PRO A 200 23.08 7.96 -15.52
N TRP A 201 24.08 8.65 -16.06
CA TRP A 201 24.47 8.52 -17.47
C TRP A 201 25.33 7.28 -17.67
N THR A 202 24.89 6.37 -18.52
CA THR A 202 25.62 5.21 -19.01
C THR A 202 26.77 5.62 -19.93
N LYS A 203 27.75 4.71 -20.09
CA LYS A 203 28.91 4.93 -20.96
C LYS A 203 28.52 5.11 -22.42
N ASP A 204 27.49 4.40 -22.87
CA ASP A 204 26.99 4.47 -24.24
C ASP A 204 26.30 5.81 -24.53
N GLU A 205 25.52 6.35 -23.58
CA GLU A 205 24.94 7.69 -23.69
C GLU A 205 26.02 8.77 -23.75
N LEU A 206 27.06 8.67 -22.92
CA LEU A 206 28.19 9.60 -22.94
C LEU A 206 28.93 9.58 -24.28
N ALA A 207 29.13 8.39 -24.85
CA ALA A 207 29.73 8.23 -26.17
C ALA A 207 28.82 8.79 -27.28
N ALA A 208 27.51 8.58 -27.18
CA ALA A 208 26.52 9.13 -28.10
C ALA A 208 26.46 10.66 -28.03
N LEU A 209 26.48 11.23 -26.82
CA LEU A 209 26.52 12.69 -26.59
C LEU A 209 27.77 13.31 -27.21
N SER A 210 28.95 12.73 -26.99
CA SER A 210 30.20 13.19 -27.61
C SER A 210 30.15 13.17 -29.14
N LYS A 211 29.59 12.12 -29.74
CA LYS A 211 29.37 12.03 -31.20
C LYS A 211 28.36 13.07 -31.69
N ALA A 212 27.27 13.26 -30.97
CA ALA A 212 26.22 14.23 -31.30
C ALA A 212 26.76 15.66 -31.28
N ILE A 213 27.55 16.02 -30.27
CA ILE A 213 28.17 17.35 -30.15
C ILE A 213 29.08 17.67 -31.35
N LYS A 214 29.85 16.69 -31.83
CA LYS A 214 30.69 16.83 -33.03
C LYS A 214 29.86 16.94 -34.31
N LYS A 215 28.75 16.20 -34.39
CA LYS A 215 27.86 16.18 -35.56
C LYS A 215 27.01 17.45 -35.67
N TYR A 216 26.62 18.02 -34.54
CA TYR A 216 25.79 19.23 -34.43
C TYR A 216 26.60 20.34 -33.75
N PRO A 217 27.39 21.14 -34.51
CA PRO A 217 28.22 22.21 -33.97
C PRO A 217 27.39 23.36 -33.38
N ALA A 218 28.04 24.25 -32.64
CA ALA A 218 27.38 25.40 -32.00
C ALA A 218 26.82 26.38 -33.05
N GLY A 219 25.61 26.89 -32.85
CA GLY A 219 25.04 27.91 -33.76
C GLY A 219 23.51 28.03 -33.86
N GLY A 220 22.72 27.21 -33.16
CA GLY A 220 21.25 27.35 -33.22
C GLY A 220 20.51 26.76 -32.01
N ALA A 221 19.35 27.34 -31.67
CA ALA A 221 18.52 26.92 -30.53
C ALA A 221 18.03 25.46 -30.65
N ALA A 222 17.78 24.98 -31.88
CA ALA A 222 17.34 23.61 -32.16
C ALA A 222 18.46 22.55 -32.04
N ARG A 223 19.71 22.96 -31.79
CA ARG A 223 20.86 22.06 -31.67
C ARG A 223 20.63 20.98 -30.61
N TRP A 224 20.15 21.40 -29.45
CA TRP A 224 20.01 20.50 -28.31
C TRP A 224 18.82 19.53 -28.46
N ASP A 225 17.75 19.94 -29.15
CA ASP A 225 16.66 19.05 -29.57
C ASP A 225 17.16 17.95 -30.52
N ALA A 226 18.03 18.30 -31.47
CA ALA A 226 18.64 17.33 -32.40
C ALA A 226 19.63 16.39 -31.70
N ILE A 227 20.43 16.90 -30.75
CA ILE A 227 21.35 16.11 -29.93
C ILE A 227 20.58 15.10 -29.05
N ALA A 228 19.54 15.55 -28.35
CA ALA A 228 18.72 14.68 -27.51
C ALA A 228 18.05 13.57 -28.35
N SER A 229 17.46 13.94 -29.48
CA SER A 229 16.86 12.96 -30.42
C SER A 229 17.88 11.94 -30.93
N PHE A 230 19.10 12.39 -31.25
CA PHE A 230 20.17 11.51 -31.72
C PHE A 230 20.60 10.50 -30.64
N ILE A 231 20.78 10.95 -29.39
CA ILE A 231 21.13 10.08 -28.26
C ILE A 231 20.02 9.06 -27.99
N ASN A 232 18.76 9.51 -27.92
CA ASN A 232 17.62 8.65 -27.65
C ASN A 232 17.41 7.59 -28.73
N ASN A 233 17.59 7.95 -30.00
CA ASN A 233 17.46 7.00 -31.12
C ASN A 233 18.58 5.94 -31.14
N LEU A 234 19.79 6.30 -30.71
CA LEU A 234 20.95 5.39 -30.67
C LEU A 234 20.94 4.49 -29.44
N CYS A 235 20.66 5.04 -28.27
CA CYS A 235 20.70 4.34 -27.00
C CYS A 235 19.37 3.62 -26.67
N LYS A 236 18.28 3.93 -27.38
CA LYS A 236 16.94 3.31 -27.25
C LYS A 236 16.49 3.15 -25.80
N GLN A 237 16.66 4.21 -25.02
CA GLN A 237 16.32 4.19 -23.61
C GLN A 237 14.80 4.12 -23.42
N GLU A 238 14.36 3.42 -22.37
CA GLU A 238 12.93 3.37 -22.01
C GLU A 238 12.40 4.75 -21.65
N GLU A 239 13.24 5.59 -21.03
CA GLU A 239 12.97 7.01 -20.82
C GLU A 239 13.91 7.88 -21.67
N PRO A 240 13.38 8.59 -22.67
CA PRO A 240 14.19 9.48 -23.50
C PRO A 240 14.76 10.67 -22.70
N ARG A 241 16.05 10.96 -22.90
CA ARG A 241 16.71 12.16 -22.36
C ARG A 241 16.16 13.44 -22.98
N THR A 242 15.99 14.48 -22.17
CA THR A 242 15.60 15.80 -22.66
C THR A 242 16.81 16.61 -23.11
N LYS A 243 16.54 17.70 -23.84
CA LYS A 243 17.59 18.63 -24.26
C LYS A 243 18.27 19.33 -23.09
N GLU A 244 17.51 19.60 -22.01
CA GLU A 244 18.01 20.21 -20.77
C GLU A 244 19.03 19.29 -20.08
N GLU A 245 18.73 17.99 -19.95
CA GLU A 245 19.67 16.99 -19.40
C GLU A 245 20.96 16.90 -20.23
N CYS A 246 20.84 16.96 -21.56
CA CYS A 246 21.99 16.95 -22.47
C CYS A 246 22.89 18.19 -22.31
N ILE A 247 22.28 19.36 -22.11
CA ILE A 247 22.99 20.63 -21.85
C ILE A 247 23.73 20.56 -20.52
N GLU A 248 23.03 20.17 -19.45
CA GLU A 248 23.60 20.04 -18.11
C GLU A 248 24.76 19.06 -18.10
N LYS A 249 24.59 17.88 -18.72
CA LYS A 249 25.65 16.90 -18.79
C LYS A 249 26.84 17.37 -19.60
N TYR A 250 26.61 18.06 -20.72
CA TYR A 250 27.69 18.66 -21.50
C TYR A 250 28.46 19.71 -20.68
N ASN A 251 27.76 20.59 -19.97
CA ASN A 251 28.38 21.61 -19.13
C ASN A 251 29.19 20.99 -17.98
N LEU A 252 28.70 19.90 -17.36
CA LEU A 252 29.44 19.15 -16.35
C LEU A 252 30.72 18.51 -16.92
N ILE A 253 30.65 17.92 -18.11
CA ILE A 253 31.82 17.31 -18.76
C ILE A 253 32.82 18.37 -19.24
N ALA A 254 32.31 19.50 -19.75
CA ALA A 254 33.14 20.60 -20.25
C ALA A 254 33.77 21.44 -19.12
N SER A 255 33.17 21.46 -17.92
CA SER A 255 33.73 22.11 -16.72
C SER A 255 34.65 21.20 -15.91
N ALA A 256 34.65 19.89 -16.13
CA ALA A 256 35.58 18.98 -15.50
C ALA A 256 36.99 19.10 -16.13
N PRO A 257 38.07 19.29 -15.34
CA PRO A 257 39.43 19.29 -15.87
C PRO A 257 39.76 17.90 -16.43
N ALA A 258 40.10 17.84 -17.71
CA ALA A 258 40.35 16.59 -18.43
C ALA A 258 41.50 15.78 -17.80
N ALA A 259 41.17 14.73 -17.05
CA ALA A 259 42.12 13.72 -16.57
C ALA A 259 41.93 12.40 -17.34
N LYS A 260 43.05 11.90 -17.85
CA LYS A 260 43.21 10.72 -18.72
C LYS A 260 42.96 9.40 -17.97
N ASP A 261 42.64 8.36 -18.75
CA ASP A 261 42.54 6.92 -18.43
C ASP A 261 43.30 6.44 -17.18
N THR A 262 42.60 5.80 -16.23
CA THR A 262 42.95 4.46 -15.72
C THR A 262 41.80 3.83 -14.91
N THR A 263 41.68 2.51 -15.04
CA THR A 263 40.80 1.55 -14.35
C THR A 263 40.87 1.60 -12.81
N ALA A 264 39.73 1.72 -12.12
CA ALA A 264 39.39 1.00 -10.87
C ALA A 264 37.96 1.35 -10.35
N ALA A 265 37.22 0.30 -10.02
CA ALA A 265 36.01 0.12 -9.17
C ALA A 265 35.03 1.29 -8.84
N PRO A 266 33.71 1.05 -8.89
CA PRO A 266 32.68 2.05 -8.61
C PRO A 266 32.58 2.40 -7.12
N ALA A 267 32.38 3.69 -6.86
CA ALA A 267 32.10 4.25 -5.54
C ALA A 267 30.71 3.82 -5.06
N ASP A 268 30.71 2.98 -4.02
CA ASP A 268 29.54 2.65 -3.21
C ASP A 268 29.21 3.82 -2.27
N ASP A 269 27.92 3.94 -1.94
CA ASP A 269 27.37 4.88 -0.98
C ASP A 269 28.20 4.91 0.30
N LYS A 270 28.69 6.11 0.63
CA LYS A 270 29.82 6.34 1.55
C LYS A 270 29.43 6.20 3.03
N ALA A 271 28.90 5.04 3.42
CA ALA A 271 28.74 4.64 4.81
C ALA A 271 30.09 4.67 5.53
N TRP A 272 30.13 5.15 6.77
CA TRP A 272 31.36 5.16 7.57
C TRP A 272 31.80 3.74 7.88
N THR A 273 32.98 3.36 7.43
CA THR A 273 33.57 2.06 7.73
C THR A 273 34.24 2.07 9.11
N GLU A 274 34.34 0.92 9.76
CA GLU A 274 35.00 0.79 11.08
C GLU A 274 36.45 1.29 11.07
N LYS A 275 37.15 1.13 9.92
CA LYS A 275 38.51 1.65 9.73
C LYS A 275 38.55 3.17 9.74
N GLU A 276 37.60 3.83 9.08
CA GLU A 276 37.48 5.29 9.08
C GLU A 276 37.08 5.82 10.45
N ASP A 277 36.19 5.14 11.17
CA ASP A 277 35.80 5.51 12.54
C ASP A 277 36.98 5.38 13.51
N THR A 278 37.80 4.33 13.36
CA THR A 278 39.01 4.15 14.18
C THR A 278 40.03 5.26 13.93
N LEU A 279 40.27 5.61 12.66
CA LEU A 279 41.15 6.72 12.28
C LEU A 279 40.62 8.06 12.80
N LEU A 280 39.32 8.32 12.71
CA LEU A 280 38.71 9.53 13.26
C LEU A 280 38.90 9.63 14.78
N GLN A 281 38.73 8.52 15.52
CA GLN A 281 38.94 8.48 16.96
C GLN A 281 40.42 8.70 17.35
N ASP A 282 41.36 8.12 16.60
CA ASP A 282 42.79 8.34 16.82
C ASP A 282 43.19 9.80 16.61
N MET A 283 42.71 10.40 15.51
CA MET A 283 42.93 11.82 15.22
C MET A 283 42.26 12.73 16.25
N LEU A 284 41.08 12.37 16.78
CA LEU A 284 40.42 13.12 17.85
C LEU A 284 41.17 13.06 19.18
N ARG A 285 41.89 11.96 19.47
CA ARG A 285 42.79 11.86 20.63
C ARG A 285 44.06 12.69 20.41
N LYS A 286 44.62 12.66 19.20
CA LYS A 286 45.84 13.38 18.83
C LYS A 286 45.66 14.89 18.78
N TYR A 287 44.47 15.37 18.38
CA TYR A 287 44.15 16.80 18.27
C TYR A 287 43.03 17.18 19.26
N PRO A 288 43.38 17.58 20.50
CA PRO A 288 42.43 17.86 21.57
C PRO A 288 41.62 19.14 21.32
N ALA A 289 40.52 19.30 22.07
CA ALA A 289 39.60 20.44 21.95
C ALA A 289 40.19 21.79 22.42
N SER A 290 41.38 21.78 23.02
CA SER A 290 42.13 22.99 23.38
C SER A 290 42.79 23.68 22.17
N MET A 291 42.91 22.99 21.03
CA MET A 291 43.44 23.58 19.79
C MET A 291 42.41 24.47 19.09
N GLU A 292 42.91 25.39 18.26
CA GLU A 292 42.09 26.26 17.42
C GLU A 292 41.15 25.42 16.53
N LYS A 293 39.87 25.78 16.51
CA LYS A 293 38.79 24.91 16.01
C LYS A 293 38.97 24.56 14.53
N ASN A 294 39.35 25.51 13.70
CA ASN A 294 39.47 25.29 12.25
C ASN A 294 40.72 24.48 11.89
N GLU A 295 41.83 24.73 12.58
CA GLU A 295 43.07 23.99 12.45
C GLU A 295 42.92 22.55 12.94
N ARG A 296 42.27 22.36 14.09
CA ARG A 296 41.94 21.04 14.65
C ARG A 296 41.20 20.17 13.63
N TRP A 297 40.10 20.66 13.07
CA TRP A 297 39.34 19.88 12.08
C TRP A 297 40.06 19.74 10.74
N LYS A 298 40.99 20.64 10.42
CA LYS A 298 41.88 20.49 9.25
C LYS A 298 42.80 19.29 9.42
N SER A 299 43.50 19.21 10.54
CA SER A 299 44.44 18.11 10.81
C SER A 299 43.72 16.77 10.99
N ILE A 300 42.51 16.76 11.57
CA ILE A 300 41.70 15.54 11.69
C ILE A 300 41.30 15.00 10.31
N ALA A 301 40.85 15.86 9.40
CA ALA A 301 40.45 15.43 8.06
C ALA A 301 41.63 14.93 7.22
N GLU A 302 42.82 15.50 7.42
CA GLU A 302 44.05 15.02 6.77
C GLU A 302 44.42 13.60 7.20
N GLY A 303 44.06 13.22 8.43
CA GLY A 303 44.24 11.88 8.97
C GLY A 303 43.19 10.85 8.58
N VAL A 304 42.09 11.25 7.94
CA VAL A 304 41.01 10.36 7.48
C VAL A 304 40.88 10.48 5.96
N PRO A 305 41.68 9.72 5.18
CA PRO A 305 41.72 9.85 3.74
C PRO A 305 40.35 9.59 3.13
N GLY A 306 39.94 10.49 2.23
CA GLY A 306 38.64 10.41 1.56
C GLY A 306 37.50 11.08 2.33
N ARG A 307 37.67 11.57 3.57
CA ARG A 307 36.62 12.30 4.32
C ARG A 307 36.97 13.77 4.49
N SER A 308 35.99 14.64 4.29
CA SER A 308 36.12 16.08 4.48
C SER A 308 36.01 16.48 5.96
N LYS A 309 36.47 17.70 6.29
CA LYS A 309 36.33 18.27 7.64
C LYS A 309 34.89 18.26 8.13
N LYS A 310 33.95 18.56 7.24
CA LYS A 310 32.52 18.61 7.55
C LYS A 310 31.98 17.22 7.90
N GLU A 311 32.33 16.21 7.11
CA GLU A 311 31.94 14.81 7.37
C GLU A 311 32.51 14.31 8.70
N CYS A 312 33.77 14.64 9.02
CA CYS A 312 34.39 14.26 10.30
C CYS A 312 33.67 14.90 11.51
N VAL A 313 33.25 16.17 11.40
CA VAL A 313 32.50 16.87 12.45
C VAL A 313 31.11 16.24 12.64
N GLU A 314 30.40 15.96 11.54
CA GLU A 314 29.07 15.35 11.58
C GLU A 314 29.12 13.95 12.19
N ARG A 315 30.10 13.13 11.79
CA ARG A 315 30.30 11.81 12.37
C ARG A 315 30.62 11.87 13.86
N PHE A 316 31.48 12.79 14.27
CA PHE A 316 31.78 13.00 15.69
C PHE A 316 30.55 13.39 16.52
N LYS A 317 29.65 14.22 15.97
CA LYS A 317 28.38 14.56 16.62
C LYS A 317 27.48 13.34 16.77
N ALA A 318 27.34 12.54 15.70
CA ALA A 318 26.54 11.32 15.73
C ALA A 318 27.07 10.31 16.76
N ILE A 319 28.39 10.13 16.85
CA ILE A 319 29.02 9.26 17.87
C ILE A 319 28.74 9.78 19.29
N ARG A 320 28.86 11.10 19.54
CA ARG A 320 28.55 11.67 20.85
C ARG A 320 27.09 11.50 21.25
N GLU A 321 26.17 11.66 20.32
CA GLU A 321 24.75 11.45 20.58
C GLU A 321 24.42 9.99 20.87
N ALA A 322 25.00 9.05 20.11
CA ALA A 322 24.82 7.61 20.34
C ALA A 322 25.35 7.18 21.72
N VAL A 323 26.49 7.71 22.16
CA VAL A 323 27.05 7.43 23.50
C VAL A 323 26.16 8.05 24.60
N ARG A 324 25.68 9.28 24.41
CA ARG A 324 24.81 9.95 25.39
C ARG A 324 23.41 9.34 25.48
N GLY A 325 22.89 8.80 24.37
CA GLY A 325 21.65 8.04 24.32
C GLY A 325 21.75 6.72 25.08
N LYS A 326 22.84 5.96 24.87
CA LYS A 326 23.10 4.70 25.62
C LYS A 326 23.23 4.90 27.13
N THR A 327 23.78 6.02 27.59
CA THR A 327 23.84 6.34 29.03
C THR A 327 22.47 6.71 29.61
N LYS A 328 21.54 7.22 28.79
CA LYS A 328 20.18 7.61 29.21
C LYS A 328 19.19 6.45 29.22
N GLU A 329 19.42 5.40 28.43
CA GLU A 329 18.63 4.15 28.44
C GLU A 329 19.07 3.16 29.53
N MET A 330 20.23 3.39 30.16
CA MET A 330 20.82 2.49 31.15
C MET A 330 20.61 2.99 32.61
N TRP A 331 19.73 3.96 32.82
CA TRP A 331 19.39 4.57 34.12
C TRP A 331 17.88 4.71 34.30
#